data_AF-A0A7C7VAY7-F1
#
_entry.id   AF-A0A7C7VAY7-F1
#
_cell.length_a   1.000
_cell.length_b   1.000
_cell.length_c   1.000
_cell.angle_alpha   90.00
_cell.angle_beta   90.00
_cell.angle_gamma   90.00
#
_symmetry.space_group_name_H-M   'P 1'
#
loop_
_entity.id
_entity.type
_entity.pdbx_description
1 polymer ?
#
loop_
_entity_poly.entity_id
_entity_poly.type
_entity_poly.pdbx_seq_one_letter_code
_entity_poly.pdbx_strand_id
1 'polypeptide(L)' 'MQIHCNFCHRPMNISRREAEAALEVVHAEGLEYYEFKCPHCRKMNKVPLEVLHRAAPNWKPSETSVS' A
#
# COMPACT_ATOMS: atom_id res chain seq x y z
N MET A 1 4.17 8.41 4.29
CA MET A 1 4.17 8.97 2.92
C MET A 1 2.80 9.55 2.61
N GLN A 2 2.73 10.65 1.87
CA GLN A 2 1.47 11.26 1.42
C GLN A 2 1.24 10.94 -0.06
N ILE A 3 0.02 10.51 -0.41
CA ILE A 3 -0.46 10.37 -1.80
C ILE A 3 -1.74 11.17 -1.98
N HIS A 4 -2.18 11.38 -3.21
CA HIS A 4 -3.48 11.99 -3.49
C HIS A 4 -4.48 10.92 -3.94
N CYS A 5 -5.74 11.07 -3.52
CA CYS A 5 -6.81 10.22 -4.03
C CYS A 5 -7.04 10.49 -5.53
N ASN A 6 -7.10 9.44 -6.35
CA ASN A 6 -7.36 9.53 -7.79
C ASN A 6 -8.76 10.06 -8.14
N PHE A 7 -9.66 10.16 -7.15
CA PHE A 7 -11.05 10.55 -7.37
C PHE A 7 -11.45 11.90 -6.77
N CYS A 8 -11.02 12.18 -5.54
CA CYS A 8 -11.35 13.45 -4.86
C CYS A 8 -10.15 14.37 -4.70
N HIS A 9 -8.96 13.94 -5.13
CA HIS A 9 -7.70 14.68 -5.10
C HIS A 9 -7.25 15.17 -3.72
N ARG A 10 -7.93 14.77 -2.64
CA ARG A 10 -7.50 15.07 -1.27
C ARG A 10 -6.29 14.22 -0.89
N PRO A 11 -5.37 14.76 -0.09
CA PRO A 11 -4.23 14.01 0.42
C PRO A 11 -4.70 12.88 1.33
N MET A 12 -4.00 11.76 1.23
CA MET A 12 -4.15 10.58 2.06
C MET A 12 -2.77 10.18 2.57
N ASN A 13 -2.69 9.83 3.84
CA ASN A 13 -1.45 9.39 4.46
C ASN A 13 -1.41 7.87 4.48
N ILE A 14 -0.26 7.32 4.09
CA ILE A 14 0.11 5.92 4.29
C ILE A 14 1.27 5.91 5.26
N SER A 15 1.05 5.38 6.46
CA SER A 15 2.12 5.16 7.44
C SER A 15 3.05 4.03 7.00
N ARG A 16 4.26 3.98 7.57
CA ARG A 16 5.21 2.89 7.29
C ARG A 16 4.59 1.53 7.58
N ARG A 17 3.91 1.39 8.72
CA ARG A 17 3.26 0.14 9.14
C ARG A 17 2.15 -0.30 8.18
N GLU A 18 1.33 0.63 7.70
CA GLU A 18 0.30 0.32 6.70
C GLU A 18 0.92 -0.12 5.38
N ALA A 19 2.04 0.49 4.97
CA ALA A 19 2.77 0.07 3.78
C ALA A 19 3.40 -1.31 3.94
N GLU A 20 4.02 -1.61 5.09
CA GLU A 20 4.56 -2.95 5.39
C GLU A 20 3.46 -4.03 5.34
N ALA A 21 2.31 -3.79 5.95
CA ALA A 21 1.17 -4.71 5.90
C ALA A 21 0.62 -4.91 4.47
N ALA A 22 0.55 -3.83 3.68
CA ALA A 22 0.16 -3.91 2.28
C ALA A 22 1.19 -4.68 1.43
N LEU A 23 2.48 -4.52 1.70
CA LEU A 23 3.57 -5.24 1.02
C LEU A 23 3.51 -6.74 1.28
N GLU A 24 3.21 -7.18 2.51
CA GLU A 24 3.00 -8.61 2.80
C GLU A 24 1.87 -9.19 1.95
N VAL A 25 0.73 -8.50 1.83
CA VAL A 25 -0.41 -8.97 1.01
C VAL A 25 -0.03 -9.00 -0.46
N VAL A 26 0.55 -7.91 -0.97
CA VAL A 26 0.96 -7.80 -2.37
C VAL A 26 1.95 -8.89 -2.75
N HIS A 27 2.91 -9.19 -1.86
CA HIS A 27 3.88 -10.27 -2.06
C HIS A 27 3.23 -11.66 -2.00
N ALA A 28 2.42 -11.93 -0.97
CA ALA A 28 1.78 -13.24 -0.78
C ALA A 28 0.81 -13.60 -1.92
N GLU A 29 0.12 -12.60 -2.48
CA GLU A 29 -0.87 -12.79 -3.55
C GLU A 29 -0.29 -12.55 -4.96
N GLY A 30 0.99 -12.17 -5.08
CA GLY A 30 1.62 -11.87 -6.38
C GLY A 30 0.99 -10.69 -7.11
N LEU A 31 0.56 -9.66 -6.38
CA LEU A 31 -0.09 -8.47 -6.93
C LEU A 31 0.94 -7.40 -7.36
N GLU A 32 0.48 -6.43 -8.16
CA GLU A 32 1.29 -5.26 -8.54
C GLU A 32 0.91 -3.99 -7.76
N TYR A 33 -0.17 -4.05 -6.97
CA TYR A 33 -0.70 -2.92 -6.21
C TYR A 33 -1.55 -3.40 -5.02
N TYR A 34 -1.74 -2.50 -4.05
CA TYR A 34 -2.70 -2.68 -2.96
C TYR A 34 -3.82 -1.64 -3.06
N GLU A 35 -5.04 -1.99 -2.63
CA GLU A 35 -6.16 -1.06 -2.63
C GLU A 35 -6.31 -0.33 -1.29
N PHE A 36 -6.07 0.98 -1.28
CA PHE A 36 -6.32 1.84 -0.12
C PHE A 36 -7.65 2.58 -0.23
N LYS A 37 -8.50 2.45 0.80
CA LYS A 37 -9.76 3.19 0.89
C LYS A 37 -9.50 4.65 1.28
N CYS A 38 -9.99 5.60 0.48
CA CYS A 38 -9.86 7.02 0.81
C CYS A 38 -10.67 7.39 2.06
N PRO A 39 -10.08 8.05 3.08
CA PRO A 39 -10.83 8.46 4.28
C PRO A 39 -11.84 9.58 4.00
N HIS A 40 -11.70 10.30 2.87
CA HIS A 40 -12.58 11.42 2.51
C HIS A 40 -13.77 10.99 1.64
N CYS A 41 -13.50 10.36 0.49
CA CYS A 41 -14.55 9.99 -0.48
C CYS A 41 -14.91 8.51 -0.48
N ARG A 42 -14.22 7.68 0.33
CA ARG A 42 -14.45 6.23 0.50
C ARG A 42 -14.23 5.35 -0.74
N LYS A 43 -13.76 5.90 -1.85
CA LYS A 43 -13.36 5.13 -3.04
C LYS A 43 -12.03 4.40 -2.82
N MET A 44 -11.88 3.23 -3.44
CA MET A 44 -10.66 2.43 -3.41
C MET A 44 -9.64 2.99 -4.41
N ASN A 45 -8.41 3.24 -3.96
CA ASN A 45 -7.32 3.73 -4.78
C ASN A 45 -6.27 2.63 -4.89
N LYS A 46 -5.88 2.31 -6.13
CA LYS A 46 -4.74 1.42 -6.37
C LYS A 46 -3.46 2.17 -6.04
N VAL A 47 -2.70 1.63 -5.10
CA VAL A 47 -1.38 2.13 -4.72
C VAL A 47 -0.35 1.12 -5.25
N PRO A 48 0.44 1.50 -6.28
CA PRO A 48 1.42 0.61 -6.89
C PRO A 48 2.47 0.11 -5.89
N LEU A 49 3.00 -1.10 -6.13
CA LEU A 49 4.06 -1.72 -5.33
C LEU A 49 5.26 -0.79 -5.07
N GLU A 50 5.72 -0.09 -6.12
CA GLU A 50 6.82 0.88 -6.02
C GLU A 50 6.55 2.01 -5.02
N VAL A 51 5.29 2.44 -4.89
CA VAL A 51 4.86 3.50 -3.98
C VAL A 51 4.87 2.97 -2.55
N LEU A 52 4.43 1.72 -2.34
CA LEU A 52 4.52 1.05 -1.04
C LEU A 52 5.97 0.87 -0.57
N HIS A 53 6.88 0.47 -1.47
CA HIS A 53 8.31 0.39 -1.15
C HIS A 53 8.91 1.75 -0.77
N ARG A 54 8.51 2.85 -1.41
CA ARG A 54 8.94 4.20 -0.98
C ARG A 54 8.44 4.55 0.43
N ALA A 55 7.27 4.06 0.83
CA ALA A 55 6.74 4.25 2.18
C ALA A 55 7.38 3.32 3.22
N ALA A 56 7.95 2.18 2.80
CA ALA A 56 8.62 1.20 3.64
C ALA A 56 9.94 0.69 2.99
N PRO A 57 10.99 1.53 2.92
CA PRO A 57 12.18 1.27 2.11
C PRO A 57 13.03 0.07 2.56
N ASN A 58 12.87 -0.38 3.80
CA ASN A 58 13.62 -1.50 4.37
C ASN A 58 12.76 -2.76 4.57
N TRP A 59 11.56 -2.79 4.00
CA TRP A 59 10.68 -3.95 4.09
C TRP A 59 11.32 -5.15 3.38
N LYS A 60 11.17 -6.33 3.98
CA LYS A 60 11.56 -7.62 3.43
C LYS A 60 10.41 -8.60 3.65
N PRO A 61 10.14 -9.52 2.73
CA PRO A 61 9.13 -10.53 2.92
C PRO A 61 9.41 -11.34 4.19
N SER A 62 8.37 -11.60 4.98
CA SER A 62 8.46 -12.58 6.06
C SER A 62 8.67 -13.99 5.49
N GLU A 63 9.58 -14.78 6.07
CA GLU A 63 9.87 -16.16 5.62
C GLU A 63 8.69 -17.14 5.81
N THR A 64 7.56 -16.68 6.33
CA THR A 64 6.43 -17.53 6.78
C THR A 64 5.45 -17.91 5.67
N SER A 65 5.66 -17.51 4.41
CA SER A 65 4.67 -17.68 3.35
C SER A 65 5.12 -18.58 2.20
N VAL A 66 5.79 -19.70 2.52
CA VAL A 66 5.86 -20.87 1.64
C VAL A 66 5.66 -22.12 2.49
N SER A 67 4.45 -22.69 2.46
CA SER A 67 4.14 -24.05 2.92
C SER A 67 3.03 -24.62 2.05
#